data_AF-A0A1Q3M791-F1
#
_entry.id   AF-A0A1Q3M791-F1
#
_cell.length_a   1.000
_cell.length_b   1.000
_cell.length_c   1.000
_cell.angle_alpha   90.00
_cell.angle_beta   90.00
_cell.angle_gamma   90.00
#
_symmetry.space_group_name_H-M   'P 1'
#
loop_
_entity.id
_entity.type
_entity.pdbx_description
1 polymer ?
#
loop_
_entity_poly.entity_id
_entity_poly.type
_entity_poly.pdbx_seq_one_letter_code
_entity_poly.pdbx_strand_id
1 'polypeptide(L)'
;MIKNKISGLLLFFAFSSGLVSQNQVLSLQDCREKAIANNKALQIASEQERVAYYEKKEAFLMYFPKVSLNAAYSHFSNDLHLISSAALSGIPTSITVPDLTQFGLPQLIPAGTKIPFSAGQTIKDELSKAATIDLSNIWVGGVSLVQPLFAGGKIVAANEIRFYALELAKFQSDTKLADVLFDVDQAYWQVASLSGKKELAESYAALLSKIDNDLDVMVKEGVATKADKLSVDVKLNEAEMALTKVENGLSLSKMLLCQLCGMEISDQLKLADENIKEISWDDGVQADMVNIDQAIENRPEVHSLTLAENIYKKKEKVAFAEYLPTVGLTAGYTWTNPSAFDGLQYRFKGMWNVGVLATVPLNFFTSSAKYNAARSETVIKRLELDEAKEKIRLQINQSTYKLTEAAKKLKSAQKNIEKADENLRYANVGFEEGVVAPSDVLAAHTAWIQAHSELIDAQIDLKLCRVYLDKAIGRKLMEVNIHPALGKK
;
A
#
# COMPACT_ATOMS: atom_id res chain seq x y z
N MET A 1 40.57 -48.81 -23.40
CA MET A 1 40.72 -48.37 -24.80
C MET A 1 39.88 -47.10 -24.96
N ILE A 2 40.46 -45.92 -24.73
CA ILE A 2 41.24 -45.08 -25.68
C ILE A 2 40.33 -44.25 -26.61
N LYS A 3 40.37 -42.93 -26.35
CA LYS A 3 40.26 -41.77 -27.25
C LYS A 3 39.03 -41.63 -28.17
N ASN A 4 38.35 -40.48 -28.08
CA ASN A 4 38.70 -39.36 -28.96
C ASN A 4 38.13 -38.01 -28.51
N LYS A 5 39.01 -37.00 -28.53
CA LYS A 5 38.74 -35.57 -28.50
C LYS A 5 38.04 -35.15 -29.79
N ILE A 6 37.04 -34.27 -29.72
CA ILE A 6 36.89 -33.16 -30.68
C ILE A 6 36.51 -31.91 -29.90
N SER A 7 37.46 -30.98 -29.90
CA SER A 7 37.31 -29.60 -29.45
C SER A 7 36.61 -28.83 -30.56
N GLY A 8 35.51 -28.15 -30.24
CA GLY A 8 34.71 -27.37 -31.18
C GLY A 8 34.43 -25.99 -30.60
N LEU A 9 35.28 -25.06 -31.02
CA LEU A 9 35.23 -23.61 -30.85
C LEU A 9 33.79 -23.05 -31.00
N LEU A 10 33.23 -22.47 -29.93
CA LEU A 10 32.07 -21.56 -30.02
C LEU A 10 32.40 -20.26 -29.29
N LEU A 11 33.04 -19.40 -30.06
CA LEU A 11 33.20 -17.97 -29.88
C LEU A 11 31.81 -17.36 -30.11
N PHE A 12 31.08 -17.00 -29.05
CA PHE A 12 29.87 -16.18 -29.18
C PHE A 12 29.80 -15.14 -28.07
N PHE A 13 30.20 -13.93 -28.46
CA PHE A 13 29.73 -12.64 -27.96
C PHE A 13 29.57 -12.52 -26.44
N ALA A 14 30.68 -12.16 -25.78
CA ALA A 14 30.59 -11.23 -24.67
C ALA A 14 29.94 -9.95 -25.18
N PHE A 15 28.63 -9.83 -24.99
CA PHE A 15 27.93 -8.56 -25.10
C PHE A 15 28.43 -7.72 -23.91
N SER A 16 29.58 -7.08 -24.11
CA SER A 16 29.95 -5.91 -23.34
C SER A 16 28.88 -4.87 -23.63
N SER A 17 27.83 -4.86 -22.82
CA SER A 17 27.11 -3.64 -22.55
C SER A 17 28.14 -2.72 -21.90
N GLY A 18 28.89 -2.02 -22.74
CA GLY A 18 29.46 -0.76 -22.36
C GLY A 18 28.29 0.01 -21.77
N LEU A 19 28.35 0.22 -20.46
CA LEU A 19 27.76 1.39 -19.84
C LEU A 19 28.40 2.56 -20.59
N VAL A 20 27.81 2.91 -21.72
CA VAL A 20 27.84 4.28 -22.16
C VAL A 20 27.16 4.99 -21.00
N SER A 21 27.98 5.47 -20.06
CA SER A 21 27.60 6.55 -19.16
C SER A 21 27.35 7.72 -20.09
N GLN A 22 26.17 7.71 -20.70
CA GLN A 22 25.73 8.74 -21.59
C GLN A 22 25.54 9.90 -20.64
N ASN A 23 26.41 10.90 -20.79
CA ASN A 23 26.29 12.22 -20.19
C ASN A 23 25.04 12.90 -20.81
N GLN A 24 23.89 12.23 -20.73
CA GLN A 24 22.61 12.66 -21.25
C GLN A 24 22.10 13.72 -20.29
N VAL A 25 22.02 14.93 -20.81
CA VAL A 25 21.36 16.05 -20.15
C VAL A 25 19.88 15.68 -20.03
N LEU A 26 19.39 15.50 -18.81
CA LEU A 26 17.99 15.15 -18.57
C LEU A 26 17.15 16.42 -18.44
N SER A 27 16.07 16.49 -19.21
CA SER A 27 15.03 17.48 -19.00
C SER A 27 14.05 17.03 -17.90
N LEU A 28 13.24 17.98 -17.39
CA LEU A 28 12.16 17.67 -16.46
C LEU A 28 11.22 16.57 -17.00
N GLN A 29 10.92 16.63 -18.29
CA GLN A 29 10.03 15.66 -18.94
C GLN A 29 10.65 14.26 -18.96
N ASP A 30 11.95 14.15 -19.25
CA ASP A 30 12.65 12.85 -19.23
C ASP A 30 12.66 12.24 -17.83
N CYS A 31 12.86 13.07 -16.79
CA CYS A 31 12.80 12.62 -15.39
C CYS A 31 11.41 12.07 -15.04
N ARG A 32 10.35 12.76 -15.45
CA ARG A 32 8.96 12.31 -15.24
C ARG A 32 8.67 10.98 -15.94
N GLU A 33 9.08 10.84 -17.20
CA GLU A 33 8.88 9.60 -17.97
C GLU A 33 9.63 8.41 -17.36
N LYS A 34 10.89 8.62 -16.95
CA LYS A 34 11.67 7.59 -16.24
C LYS A 34 11.03 7.22 -14.91
N ALA A 35 10.53 8.19 -14.15
CA ALA A 35 9.81 7.93 -12.91
C ALA A 35 8.55 7.08 -13.16
N ILE A 36 7.73 7.41 -14.17
CA ILE A 36 6.54 6.60 -14.50
C ILE A 36 6.92 5.15 -14.84
N ALA A 37 7.99 4.95 -15.61
CA ALA A 37 8.40 3.62 -16.04
C ALA A 37 9.00 2.76 -14.91
N ASN A 38 9.83 3.36 -14.05
CA ASN A 38 10.71 2.60 -13.15
C ASN A 38 10.43 2.80 -11.65
N ASN A 39 9.59 3.77 -11.27
CA ASN A 39 9.37 4.04 -9.85
C ASN A 39 8.61 2.89 -9.17
N LYS A 40 9.22 2.34 -8.11
CA LYS A 40 8.66 1.22 -7.34
C LYS A 40 7.34 1.55 -6.66
N ALA A 41 7.12 2.81 -6.25
CA ALA A 41 5.86 3.20 -5.61
C ALA A 41 4.68 3.15 -6.59
N LEU A 42 4.91 3.45 -7.87
CA LEU A 42 3.90 3.30 -8.93
C LEU A 42 3.66 1.84 -9.28
N GLN A 43 4.71 1.02 -9.29
CA GLN A 43 4.56 -0.43 -9.44
C GLN A 43 3.72 -1.01 -8.29
N ILE A 44 3.99 -0.63 -7.03
CA ILE A 44 3.18 -1.03 -5.88
C ILE A 44 1.71 -0.59 -6.03
N ALA A 45 1.46 0.65 -6.47
CA ALA A 45 0.10 1.14 -6.70
C ALA A 45 -0.64 0.31 -7.79
N SER A 46 0.04 -0.02 -8.89
CA SER A 46 -0.52 -0.88 -9.94
C SER A 46 -0.84 -2.30 -9.44
N GLU A 47 -0.01 -2.83 -8.55
CA GLU A 47 -0.23 -4.13 -7.91
C GLU A 47 -1.41 -4.09 -6.93
N GLN A 48 -1.60 -2.99 -6.21
CA GLN A 48 -2.77 -2.79 -5.34
C GLN A 48 -4.08 -2.71 -6.15
N GLU A 49 -4.06 -2.06 -7.32
CA GLU A 49 -5.21 -2.10 -8.24
C GLU A 49 -5.51 -3.53 -8.69
N ARG A 50 -4.46 -4.31 -9.02
CA ARG A 50 -4.60 -5.71 -9.43
C ARG A 50 -5.15 -6.59 -8.30
N VAL A 51 -4.75 -6.36 -7.05
CA VAL A 51 -5.33 -7.01 -5.87
C VAL A 51 -6.83 -6.70 -5.78
N ALA A 52 -7.22 -5.43 -5.85
CA ALA A 52 -8.62 -5.02 -5.80
C ALA A 52 -9.45 -5.63 -6.95
N TYR A 53 -8.85 -5.79 -8.13
CA TYR A 53 -9.48 -6.46 -9.27
C TYR A 53 -9.77 -7.95 -9.00
N TYR A 54 -8.81 -8.67 -8.39
CA TYR A 54 -9.02 -10.07 -8.02
C TYR A 54 -10.00 -10.22 -6.85
N GLU A 55 -10.00 -9.32 -5.87
CA GLU A 55 -11.02 -9.31 -4.81
C GLU A 55 -12.43 -9.07 -5.36
N LYS A 56 -12.57 -8.21 -6.38
CA LYS A 56 -13.85 -8.03 -7.10
C LYS A 56 -14.28 -9.30 -7.80
N LYS A 57 -13.35 -10.01 -8.46
CA LYS A 57 -13.64 -11.33 -9.05
C LYS A 57 -14.06 -12.34 -8.00
N GLU A 58 -13.38 -12.39 -6.86
CA GLU A 58 -13.71 -13.26 -5.74
C GLU A 58 -15.13 -12.98 -5.21
N ALA A 59 -15.49 -11.71 -5.04
CA ALA A 59 -16.86 -11.35 -4.64
C ALA A 59 -17.91 -11.77 -5.67
N PHE A 60 -17.60 -11.69 -6.97
CA PHE A 60 -18.48 -12.22 -8.01
C PHE A 60 -18.66 -13.74 -7.93
N LEU A 61 -17.63 -14.48 -7.48
CA LEU A 61 -17.74 -15.92 -7.26
C LEU A 61 -18.73 -16.29 -6.14
N MET A 62 -19.10 -15.36 -5.26
CA MET A 62 -20.10 -15.59 -4.22
C MET A 62 -21.52 -15.83 -4.77
N TYR A 63 -21.80 -15.47 -6.03
CA TYR A 63 -23.05 -15.80 -6.71
C TYR A 63 -23.14 -17.27 -7.17
N PHE A 64 -22.00 -17.95 -7.27
CA PHE A 64 -21.94 -19.32 -7.77
C PHE A 64 -22.05 -20.34 -6.63
N PRO A 65 -22.51 -21.57 -6.94
CA PRO A 65 -22.52 -22.66 -5.97
C PRO A 65 -21.11 -22.97 -5.46
N LYS A 66 -20.99 -23.11 -4.15
CA LYS A 66 -19.75 -23.62 -3.53
C LYS A 66 -19.84 -25.13 -3.44
N VAL A 67 -18.82 -25.81 -3.96
CA VAL A 67 -18.66 -27.26 -3.86
C VAL A 67 -17.54 -27.56 -2.87
N SER A 68 -17.81 -28.41 -1.90
CA SER A 68 -16.83 -28.87 -0.92
C SER A 68 -16.82 -30.40 -0.87
N LEU A 69 -15.61 -30.96 -0.75
CA LEU A 69 -15.38 -32.38 -0.48
C LEU A 69 -14.94 -32.49 0.98
N ASN A 70 -15.69 -33.24 1.76
CA ASN A 70 -15.39 -33.52 3.16
C ASN A 70 -15.05 -35.00 3.30
N ALA A 71 -14.02 -35.32 4.08
CA ALA A 71 -13.66 -36.68 4.44
C ALA A 71 -13.25 -36.71 5.91
N ALA A 72 -13.72 -37.71 6.64
CA ALA A 72 -13.47 -37.89 8.06
C ALA A 72 -13.28 -39.37 8.36
N TYR A 73 -12.36 -39.63 9.29
CA TYR A 73 -12.13 -40.94 9.89
C TYR A 73 -12.25 -40.80 11.40
N SER A 74 -12.93 -41.73 12.04
CA SER A 74 -13.08 -41.76 13.49
C SER A 74 -12.93 -43.19 13.98
N HIS A 75 -12.10 -43.34 15.03
CA HIS A 75 -11.91 -44.61 15.73
C HIS A 75 -12.59 -44.53 17.10
N PHE A 76 -13.42 -45.52 17.42
CA PHE A 76 -14.12 -45.59 18.69
C PHE A 76 -13.58 -46.77 19.51
N SER A 77 -13.38 -46.57 20.81
CA SER A 77 -12.87 -47.62 21.70
C SER A 77 -13.91 -48.67 22.06
N ASN A 78 -15.20 -48.35 21.88
CA ASN A 78 -16.32 -49.16 22.32
C ASN A 78 -17.29 -49.38 21.15
N ASP A 79 -17.83 -50.59 21.06
CA ASP A 79 -18.87 -50.94 20.11
C ASP A 79 -20.25 -50.44 20.57
N LEU A 80 -21.17 -50.31 19.61
CA LEU A 80 -22.54 -49.92 19.90
C LEU A 80 -23.39 -51.15 20.21
N HIS A 81 -23.87 -51.24 21.45
CA HIS A 81 -24.83 -52.26 21.87
C HIS A 81 -26.26 -51.73 21.70
N LEU A 82 -27.06 -52.34 20.81
CA LEU A 82 -28.46 -51.98 20.57
C LEU A 82 -29.42 -52.48 21.65
N ILE A 83 -29.03 -53.53 22.37
CA ILE A 83 -29.82 -54.12 23.46
C ILE A 83 -29.03 -53.93 24.76
N SER A 84 -29.70 -53.40 25.78
CA SER A 84 -29.09 -53.22 27.10
C SER A 84 -28.80 -54.57 27.77
N SER A 85 -27.74 -54.63 28.57
CA SER A 85 -27.40 -55.82 29.36
C SER A 85 -28.52 -56.22 30.34
N ALA A 86 -29.34 -55.27 30.78
CA ALA A 86 -30.51 -55.49 31.62
C ALA A 86 -31.70 -56.11 30.85
N ALA A 87 -31.85 -55.81 29.55
CA ALA A 87 -32.85 -56.50 28.73
C ALA A 87 -32.44 -57.94 28.43
N LEU A 88 -31.14 -58.20 28.27
CA LEU A 88 -30.57 -59.54 28.08
C LEU A 88 -30.59 -60.41 29.36
N SER A 89 -30.67 -59.81 30.55
CA SER A 89 -30.74 -60.55 31.82
C SER A 89 -32.14 -61.10 32.14
N GLY A 90 -33.19 -60.65 31.43
CA GLY A 90 -34.54 -61.17 31.53
C GLY A 90 -34.74 -62.54 30.85
N ILE A 91 -33.76 -63.00 30.07
CA ILE A 91 -33.78 -64.34 29.45
C ILE A 91 -33.32 -65.34 30.51
N PRO A 92 -34.17 -66.29 30.94
CA PRO A 92 -33.80 -67.27 31.96
C PRO A 92 -32.72 -68.20 31.40
N THR A 93 -31.48 -68.07 31.92
CA THR A 93 -30.35 -68.95 31.56
C THR A 93 -30.20 -70.13 32.52
N SER A 94 -31.05 -70.22 33.54
CA SER A 94 -31.14 -71.34 34.46
C SER A 94 -32.56 -71.54 34.96
N ILE A 95 -32.99 -72.79 35.13
CA ILE A 95 -34.25 -73.14 35.77
C ILE A 95 -33.97 -73.42 37.24
N THR A 96 -34.64 -72.71 38.13
CA THR A 96 -34.56 -72.97 39.58
C THR A 96 -35.48 -74.13 39.91
N VAL A 97 -34.94 -75.20 40.51
CA VAL A 97 -35.74 -76.34 40.95
C VAL A 97 -36.69 -75.85 42.06
N PRO A 98 -38.02 -75.95 41.86
CA PRO A 98 -38.99 -75.52 42.86
C PRO A 98 -38.93 -76.41 44.10
N ASP A 99 -39.39 -75.89 45.24
CA ASP A 99 -39.48 -76.68 46.46
C ASP A 99 -40.65 -77.66 46.36
N LEU A 100 -40.33 -78.95 46.24
CA LEU A 100 -41.28 -80.04 46.05
C LEU A 100 -41.67 -80.71 47.39
N THR A 101 -41.03 -80.33 48.50
CA THR A 101 -41.36 -80.86 49.84
C THR A 101 -42.78 -80.47 50.27
N GLN A 102 -43.28 -79.35 49.75
CA GLN A 102 -44.65 -78.84 49.94
C GLN A 102 -45.73 -79.74 49.33
N PHE A 103 -45.33 -80.65 48.42
CA PHE A 103 -46.21 -81.60 47.74
C PHE A 103 -45.99 -83.05 48.20
N GLY A 104 -45.21 -83.28 49.26
CA GLY A 104 -44.99 -84.61 49.85
C GLY A 104 -44.12 -85.56 49.03
N LEU A 105 -43.38 -85.05 48.03
CA LEU A 105 -42.49 -85.82 47.16
C LEU A 105 -41.03 -85.79 47.68
N PRO A 106 -40.26 -86.90 47.58
CA PRO A 106 -38.85 -86.90 47.95
C PRO A 106 -38.03 -86.02 46.98
N GLN A 107 -37.32 -85.02 47.53
CA GLN A 107 -36.44 -84.15 46.74
C GLN A 107 -35.11 -84.85 46.44
N LEU A 108 -34.95 -85.29 45.20
CA LEU A 108 -33.69 -85.85 44.68
C LEU A 108 -32.66 -84.76 44.34
N ILE A 109 -33.12 -83.54 44.12
CA ILE A 109 -32.30 -82.36 43.86
C ILE A 109 -32.76 -81.28 44.85
N PRO A 110 -31.85 -80.67 45.65
CA PRO A 110 -32.24 -79.66 46.63
C PRO A 110 -33.03 -78.50 45.99
N ALA A 111 -34.08 -78.04 46.68
CA ALA A 111 -34.82 -76.84 46.32
C ALA A 111 -33.87 -75.65 46.11
N GLY A 112 -34.12 -74.83 45.09
CA GLY A 112 -33.30 -73.65 44.82
C GLY A 112 -32.01 -73.93 44.04
N THR A 113 -31.70 -75.19 43.71
CA THR A 113 -30.63 -75.52 42.76
C THR A 113 -30.96 -74.94 41.38
N LYS A 114 -30.00 -74.22 40.80
CA LYS A 114 -30.13 -73.62 39.46
C LYS A 114 -29.54 -74.57 38.44
N ILE A 115 -30.40 -75.20 37.64
CA ILE A 115 -29.97 -76.06 36.54
C ILE A 115 -29.71 -75.15 35.33
N PRO A 116 -28.49 -75.13 34.76
CA PRO A 116 -28.20 -74.31 33.59
C PRO A 116 -29.10 -74.72 32.42
N PHE A 117 -29.79 -73.73 31.84
CA PHE A 117 -30.63 -73.89 30.66
C PHE A 117 -29.84 -73.42 29.45
N SER A 118 -29.11 -74.36 28.83
CA SER A 118 -28.17 -74.08 27.73
C SER A 118 -28.82 -73.32 26.56
N ALA A 119 -30.07 -73.64 26.22
CA ALA A 119 -30.81 -72.92 25.18
C ALA A 119 -31.02 -71.44 25.51
N GLY A 120 -31.28 -71.08 26.78
CA GLY A 120 -31.40 -69.68 27.21
C GLY A 120 -30.07 -68.93 27.14
N GLN A 121 -28.96 -69.60 27.47
CA GLN A 121 -27.62 -69.03 27.33
C GLN A 121 -27.26 -68.82 25.85
N THR A 122 -27.53 -69.80 24.97
CA THR A 122 -27.32 -69.67 23.52
C THR A 122 -28.17 -68.55 22.92
N ILE A 123 -29.45 -68.44 23.28
CA ILE A 123 -30.32 -67.37 22.80
C ILE A 123 -29.81 -66.00 23.27
N LYS A 124 -29.37 -65.89 24.53
CA LYS A 124 -28.80 -64.65 25.07
C LYS A 124 -27.51 -64.25 24.35
N ASP A 125 -26.63 -65.21 24.07
CA ASP A 125 -25.35 -64.96 23.42
C ASP A 125 -25.52 -64.62 21.92
N GLU A 126 -26.41 -65.31 21.21
CA GLU A 126 -26.76 -65.01 19.81
C GLU A 126 -27.47 -63.66 19.68
N LEU A 127 -28.41 -63.35 20.58
CA LEU A 127 -29.10 -62.06 20.60
C LEU A 127 -28.15 -60.92 20.96
N SER A 128 -27.21 -61.14 21.90
CA SER A 128 -26.18 -60.17 22.23
C SER A 128 -25.25 -59.88 21.04
N LYS A 129 -24.84 -60.90 20.28
CA LYS A 129 -24.00 -60.74 19.08
C LYS A 129 -24.74 -60.09 17.92
N ALA A 130 -26.01 -60.43 17.71
CA ALA A 130 -26.85 -59.79 16.71
C ALA A 130 -27.17 -58.33 17.06
N ALA A 131 -27.08 -57.96 18.34
CA ALA A 131 -27.31 -56.61 18.84
C ALA A 131 -26.04 -55.78 19.04
N THR A 132 -24.85 -56.35 18.85
CA THR A 132 -23.58 -55.61 18.81
C THR A 132 -23.29 -55.16 17.39
N ILE A 133 -23.17 -53.84 17.19
CA ILE A 133 -22.67 -53.28 15.95
C ILE A 133 -21.24 -52.80 16.19
N ASP A 134 -20.30 -53.38 15.45
CA ASP A 134 -18.93 -52.91 15.42
C ASP A 134 -18.88 -51.56 14.67
N LEU A 135 -18.59 -50.50 15.43
CA LEU A 135 -18.40 -49.14 14.95
C LEU A 135 -16.97 -48.67 15.23
N SER A 136 -16.04 -49.60 15.46
CA SER A 136 -14.66 -49.29 15.83
C SER A 136 -13.98 -48.36 14.83
N ASN A 137 -14.27 -48.52 13.53
CA ASN A 137 -13.73 -47.68 12.47
C ASN A 137 -14.84 -47.13 11.59
N ILE A 138 -15.04 -45.81 11.64
CA ILE A 138 -16.02 -45.12 10.80
C ILE A 138 -15.29 -44.22 9.81
N TRP A 139 -15.56 -44.45 8.53
CA TRP A 139 -15.18 -43.58 7.43
C TRP A 139 -16.41 -42.85 6.93
N VAL A 140 -16.33 -41.52 6.84
CA VAL A 140 -17.38 -40.67 6.28
C VAL A 140 -16.75 -39.81 5.20
N GLY A 141 -17.27 -39.89 3.98
CA GLY A 141 -16.93 -38.95 2.92
C GLY A 141 -18.19 -38.33 2.35
N GLY A 142 -18.07 -37.12 1.81
CA GLY A 142 -19.20 -36.51 1.14
C GLY A 142 -18.83 -35.29 0.31
N VAL A 143 -19.56 -35.11 -0.77
CA VAL A 143 -19.54 -33.88 -1.57
C VAL A 143 -20.78 -33.09 -1.20
N SER A 144 -20.61 -31.81 -0.88
CA SER A 144 -21.72 -30.87 -0.65
C SER A 144 -21.64 -29.69 -1.58
N LEU A 145 -22.78 -29.30 -2.13
CA LEU A 145 -23.01 -28.12 -2.93
C LEU A 145 -23.96 -27.19 -2.18
N VAL A 146 -23.56 -25.93 -2.02
CA VAL A 146 -24.40 -24.89 -1.40
C VAL A 146 -24.47 -23.69 -2.33
N GLN A 147 -25.67 -23.35 -2.77
CA GLN A 147 -25.94 -22.17 -3.58
C GLN A 147 -26.83 -21.19 -2.81
N PRO A 148 -26.34 -19.98 -2.47
CA PRO A 148 -27.20 -18.96 -1.90
C PRO A 148 -28.20 -18.48 -2.97
N LEU A 149 -29.50 -18.62 -2.69
CA LEU A 149 -30.56 -18.08 -3.56
C LEU A 149 -30.96 -16.68 -3.11
N PHE A 150 -31.04 -16.46 -1.80
CA PHE A 150 -31.33 -15.17 -1.19
C PHE A 150 -30.53 -15.01 0.10
N ALA A 151 -29.83 -13.90 0.24
CA ALA A 151 -29.01 -13.61 1.43
C ALA A 151 -29.29 -12.22 1.99
N GLY A 152 -30.55 -11.77 1.98
CA GLY A 152 -30.92 -10.43 2.46
C GLY A 152 -30.29 -9.28 1.67
N GLY A 153 -29.84 -9.52 0.44
CA GLY A 153 -29.07 -8.55 -0.36
C GLY A 153 -27.59 -8.43 0.02
N LYS A 154 -27.09 -9.20 1.00
CA LYS A 154 -25.68 -9.16 1.46
C LYS A 154 -24.68 -9.43 0.35
N ILE A 155 -24.95 -10.43 -0.50
CA ILE A 155 -24.04 -10.80 -1.60
C ILE A 155 -23.96 -9.67 -2.64
N VAL A 156 -25.09 -9.04 -2.95
CA VAL A 156 -25.16 -7.89 -3.87
C VAL A 156 -24.37 -6.70 -3.31
N ALA A 157 -24.64 -6.34 -2.05
CA ALA A 157 -23.93 -5.25 -1.40
C ALA A 157 -22.42 -5.54 -1.25
N ALA A 158 -22.03 -6.78 -0.95
CA ALA A 158 -20.62 -7.18 -0.90
C ALA A 158 -19.92 -7.06 -2.26
N ASN A 159 -20.61 -7.43 -3.35
CA ASN A 159 -20.10 -7.25 -4.70
C ASN A 159 -19.98 -5.76 -5.08
N GLU A 160 -20.96 -4.92 -4.71
CA GLU A 160 -20.89 -3.46 -4.90
C GLU A 160 -19.76 -2.82 -4.08
N ILE A 161 -19.50 -3.30 -2.86
CA ILE A 161 -18.34 -2.86 -2.06
C ILE A 161 -17.05 -3.10 -2.82
N ARG A 162 -16.85 -4.30 -3.38
CA ARG A 162 -15.64 -4.60 -4.15
C ARG A 162 -15.57 -3.87 -5.48
N PHE A 163 -16.72 -3.55 -6.09
CA PHE A 163 -16.77 -2.67 -7.26
C PHE A 163 -16.22 -1.27 -6.94
N TYR A 164 -16.76 -0.61 -5.90
CA TYR A 164 -16.27 0.70 -5.47
C TYR A 164 -14.84 0.65 -4.92
N ALA A 165 -14.43 -0.46 -4.29
CA ALA A 165 -13.04 -0.63 -3.83
C ALA A 165 -12.05 -0.71 -5.01
N LEU A 166 -12.43 -1.32 -6.14
CA LEU A 166 -11.62 -1.30 -7.34
C LEU A 166 -11.51 0.11 -7.94
N GLU A 167 -12.63 0.84 -8.01
CA GLU A 167 -12.61 2.24 -8.47
C GLU A 167 -11.75 3.12 -7.54
N LEU A 168 -11.85 2.90 -6.23
CA LEU A 168 -11.04 3.59 -5.23
C LEU A 168 -9.55 3.30 -5.44
N ALA A 169 -9.18 2.03 -5.66
CA ALA A 169 -7.79 1.65 -5.92
C ALA A 169 -7.23 2.32 -7.19
N LYS A 170 -8.05 2.49 -8.23
CA LYS A 170 -7.68 3.24 -9.44
C LYS A 170 -7.39 4.70 -9.15
N PHE A 171 -8.31 5.39 -8.47
CA PHE A 171 -8.10 6.79 -8.09
C PHE A 171 -6.90 6.96 -7.14
N GLN A 172 -6.67 6.01 -6.24
CA GLN A 172 -5.48 6.01 -5.39
C GLN A 172 -4.19 5.84 -6.19
N SER A 173 -4.21 5.02 -7.25
CA SER A 173 -3.08 4.89 -8.18
C SER A 173 -2.82 6.20 -8.94
N ASP A 174 -3.88 6.87 -9.41
CA ASP A 174 -3.78 8.18 -10.07
C ASP A 174 -3.23 9.26 -9.12
N THR A 175 -3.70 9.30 -7.88
CA THR A 175 -3.14 10.17 -6.83
C THR A 175 -1.67 9.86 -6.60
N LYS A 176 -1.30 8.57 -6.55
CA LYS A 176 0.09 8.19 -6.32
C LYS A 176 1.00 8.59 -7.48
N LEU A 177 0.49 8.53 -8.71
CA LEU A 177 1.16 9.08 -9.89
C LEU A 177 1.38 10.58 -9.74
N ALA A 178 0.34 11.34 -9.40
CA ALA A 178 0.47 12.79 -9.19
C ALA A 178 1.48 13.14 -8.07
N ASP A 179 1.50 12.36 -6.98
CA ASP A 179 2.47 12.53 -5.90
C ASP A 179 3.91 12.29 -6.36
N VAL A 180 4.16 11.19 -7.09
CA VAL A 180 5.51 10.87 -7.59
C VAL A 180 5.99 11.94 -8.58
N LEU A 181 5.13 12.39 -9.49
CA LEU A 181 5.48 13.47 -10.43
C LEU A 181 5.80 14.77 -9.70
N PHE A 182 5.00 15.10 -8.68
CA PHE A 182 5.23 16.27 -7.84
C PHE A 182 6.58 16.17 -7.09
N ASP A 183 6.89 15.02 -6.50
CA ASP A 183 8.16 14.79 -5.80
C ASP A 183 9.36 14.90 -6.76
N VAL A 184 9.22 14.40 -8.00
CA VAL A 184 10.22 14.51 -9.07
C VAL A 184 10.43 15.97 -9.47
N ASP A 185 9.36 16.73 -9.69
CA ASP A 185 9.45 18.15 -10.01
C ASP A 185 10.16 18.93 -8.90
N GLN A 186 9.81 18.65 -7.64
CA GLN A 186 10.43 19.28 -6.49
C GLN A 186 11.94 18.97 -6.43
N ALA A 187 12.31 17.70 -6.57
CA ALA A 187 13.71 17.28 -6.56
C ALA A 187 14.50 17.87 -7.75
N TYR A 188 13.89 17.95 -8.93
CA TYR A 188 14.49 18.54 -10.13
C TYR A 188 14.83 20.02 -9.91
N TRP A 189 13.86 20.82 -9.48
CA TRP A 189 14.09 22.25 -9.22
C TRP A 189 15.03 22.49 -8.03
N GLN A 190 15.07 21.59 -7.06
CA GLN A 190 16.06 21.63 -5.97
C GLN A 190 17.49 21.41 -6.47
N VAL A 191 17.70 20.46 -7.39
CA VAL A 191 19.02 20.25 -8.03
C VAL A 191 19.41 21.48 -8.85
N ALA A 192 18.49 22.04 -9.63
CA ALA A 192 18.74 23.27 -10.40
C ALA A 192 19.17 24.42 -9.47
N SER A 193 18.44 24.65 -8.37
CA SER A 193 18.77 25.66 -7.34
C SER A 193 20.18 25.47 -6.77
N LEU A 194 20.51 24.25 -6.36
CA LEU A 194 21.80 23.93 -5.75
C LEU A 194 22.94 24.03 -6.76
N SER A 195 22.69 23.75 -8.04
CA SER A 195 23.65 23.93 -9.11
C SER A 195 24.01 25.41 -9.28
N GLY A 196 23.01 26.29 -9.37
CA GLY A 196 23.26 27.74 -9.44
C GLY A 196 23.95 28.29 -8.19
N LYS A 197 23.59 27.80 -7.00
CA LYS A 197 24.26 28.18 -5.74
C LYS A 197 25.69 27.67 -5.66
N LYS A 198 26.00 26.52 -6.26
CA LYS A 198 27.36 25.99 -6.35
C LYS A 198 28.23 26.93 -7.19
N GLU A 199 27.78 27.31 -8.39
CA GLU A 199 28.49 28.27 -9.25
C GLU A 199 28.77 29.59 -8.51
N LEU A 200 27.77 30.11 -7.79
CA LEU A 200 27.91 31.31 -6.96
C LEU A 200 28.95 31.12 -5.84
N ALA A 201 28.88 30.02 -5.09
CA ALA A 201 29.80 29.73 -3.99
C ALA A 201 31.24 29.51 -4.46
N GLU A 202 31.45 28.82 -5.60
CA GLU A 202 32.75 28.66 -6.24
C GLU A 202 33.35 30.00 -6.65
N SER A 203 32.53 30.86 -7.30
CA SER A 203 32.99 32.19 -7.72
C SER A 203 33.39 33.06 -6.52
N TYR A 204 32.69 32.94 -5.39
CA TYR A 204 33.02 33.69 -4.18
C TYR A 204 34.27 33.18 -3.48
N ALA A 205 34.41 31.86 -3.32
CA ALA A 205 35.60 31.27 -2.72
C ALA A 205 36.85 31.61 -3.54
N ALA A 206 36.76 31.54 -4.86
CA ALA A 206 37.84 31.93 -5.76
C ALA A 206 38.21 33.42 -5.63
N LEU A 207 37.21 34.29 -5.50
CA LEU A 207 37.44 35.72 -5.25
C LEU A 207 38.12 35.97 -3.90
N LEU A 208 37.63 35.39 -2.82
CA LEU A 208 38.23 35.55 -1.49
C LEU A 208 39.65 35.00 -1.44
N SER A 209 39.92 33.88 -2.11
CA SER A 209 41.27 33.35 -2.27
C SER A 209 42.18 34.34 -2.99
N LYS A 210 41.68 35.03 -4.00
CA LYS A 210 42.44 36.10 -4.69
C LYS A 210 42.72 37.28 -3.75
N ILE A 211 41.70 37.75 -3.01
CA ILE A 211 41.86 38.86 -2.05
C ILE A 211 42.85 38.50 -0.94
N ASP A 212 42.82 37.26 -0.44
CA ASP A 212 43.79 36.80 0.57
C ASP A 212 45.23 36.84 0.04
N ASN A 213 45.45 36.35 -1.18
CA ASN A 213 46.76 36.41 -1.83
C ASN A 213 47.26 37.85 -2.03
N ASP A 214 46.37 38.75 -2.46
CA ASP A 214 46.68 40.18 -2.65
C ASP A 214 47.03 40.84 -1.30
N LEU A 215 46.27 40.56 -0.24
CA LEU A 215 46.55 41.05 1.11
C LEU A 215 47.87 40.52 1.68
N ASP A 216 48.27 39.28 1.35
CA ASP A 216 49.56 38.75 1.79
C ASP A 216 50.74 39.54 1.22
N VAL A 217 50.60 40.09 0.00
CA VAL A 217 51.58 41.02 -0.58
C VAL A 217 51.46 42.40 0.07
N MET A 218 50.25 42.95 0.23
CA MET A 218 50.04 44.28 0.82
C MET A 218 50.53 44.37 2.27
N VAL A 219 50.41 43.30 3.07
CA VAL A 219 50.94 43.24 4.44
C VAL A 219 52.47 43.22 4.43
N LYS A 220 53.11 42.55 3.46
CA LYS A 220 54.59 42.54 3.32
C LYS A 220 55.14 43.91 2.93
N GLU A 221 54.43 44.62 2.08
CA GLU A 221 54.75 46.00 1.66
C GLU A 221 54.31 47.06 2.70
N GLY A 222 53.65 46.64 3.79
CA GLY A 222 53.21 47.54 4.88
C GLY A 222 51.99 48.41 4.55
N VAL A 223 51.27 48.09 3.48
CA VAL A 223 50.10 48.84 2.97
C VAL A 223 48.78 48.33 3.57
N ALA A 224 48.74 47.10 4.10
CA ALA A 224 47.58 46.51 4.78
C ALA A 224 47.94 46.00 6.18
N THR A 225 46.95 45.87 7.08
CA THR A 225 47.17 45.37 8.43
C THR A 225 47.03 43.85 8.51
N LYS A 226 47.67 43.24 9.52
CA LYS A 226 47.45 41.81 9.81
C LYS A 226 45.99 41.52 10.17
N ALA A 227 45.28 42.47 10.77
CA ALA A 227 43.88 42.31 11.12
C ALA A 227 42.99 42.17 9.87
N ASP A 228 43.27 42.95 8.83
CA ASP A 228 42.56 42.87 7.54
C ASP A 228 42.74 41.48 6.91
N LYS A 229 43.97 40.96 6.93
CA LYS A 229 44.26 39.59 6.46
C LYS A 229 43.48 38.54 7.25
N LEU A 230 43.57 38.57 8.58
CA LEU A 230 42.85 37.62 9.44
C LEU A 230 41.32 37.65 9.20
N SER A 231 40.76 38.81 8.90
CA SER A 231 39.34 38.94 8.57
C SER A 231 38.99 38.24 7.25
N VAL A 232 39.83 38.36 6.23
CA VAL A 232 39.64 37.67 4.94
C VAL A 232 39.84 36.16 5.10
N ASP A 233 40.85 35.73 5.86
CA ASP A 233 41.09 34.31 6.18
C ASP A 233 39.84 33.67 6.80
N VAL A 234 39.19 34.33 7.76
CA VAL A 234 37.94 33.83 8.37
C VAL A 234 36.83 33.71 7.32
N LYS A 235 36.67 34.72 6.46
CA LYS A 235 35.64 34.72 5.40
C LYS A 235 35.89 33.66 4.34
N LEU A 236 37.15 33.42 3.98
CA LEU A 236 37.53 32.36 3.05
C LEU A 236 37.17 30.98 3.62
N ASN A 237 37.53 30.72 4.88
CA ASN A 237 37.13 29.48 5.56
C ASN A 237 35.60 29.31 5.62
N GLU A 238 34.86 30.38 5.94
CA GLU A 238 33.38 30.35 5.92
C GLU A 238 32.83 30.03 4.51
N ALA A 239 33.42 30.60 3.47
CA ALA A 239 33.02 30.37 2.08
C ALA A 239 33.34 28.93 1.62
N GLU A 240 34.50 28.38 1.96
CA GLU A 240 34.88 27.00 1.67
C GLU A 240 33.96 25.98 2.39
N MET A 241 33.60 26.28 3.65
CA MET A 241 32.61 25.49 4.39
C MET A 241 31.23 25.54 3.72
N ALA A 242 30.80 26.72 3.27
CA ALA A 242 29.54 26.90 2.55
C ALA A 242 29.54 26.16 1.21
N LEU A 243 30.63 26.23 0.44
CA LEU A 243 30.81 25.49 -0.80
C LEU A 243 30.69 23.98 -0.56
N THR A 244 31.45 23.44 0.40
CA THR A 244 31.38 22.01 0.77
C THR A 244 29.96 21.58 1.13
N LYS A 245 29.20 22.43 1.84
CA LYS A 245 27.80 22.14 2.19
C LYS A 245 26.91 22.11 0.95
N VAL A 246 27.06 23.06 0.03
CA VAL A 246 26.29 23.11 -1.22
C VAL A 246 26.63 21.93 -2.12
N GLU A 247 27.90 21.54 -2.22
CA GLU A 247 28.33 20.37 -2.98
C GLU A 247 27.70 19.07 -2.45
N ASN A 248 27.82 18.82 -1.15
CA ASN A 248 27.19 17.67 -0.52
C ASN A 248 25.66 17.69 -0.72
N GLY A 249 25.03 18.88 -0.59
CA GLY A 249 23.60 19.06 -0.82
C GLY A 249 23.20 18.75 -2.26
N LEU A 250 24.00 19.17 -3.24
CA LEU A 250 23.79 18.91 -4.67
C LEU A 250 23.89 17.41 -4.95
N SER A 251 24.94 16.75 -4.45
CA SER A 251 25.13 15.31 -4.62
C SER A 251 23.96 14.51 -4.03
N LEU A 252 23.55 14.84 -2.80
CA LEU A 252 22.39 14.18 -2.17
C LEU A 252 21.09 14.44 -2.94
N SER A 253 20.89 15.64 -3.47
CA SER A 253 19.69 15.97 -4.25
C SER A 253 19.66 15.23 -5.60
N LYS A 254 20.81 15.07 -6.26
CA LYS A 254 20.94 14.24 -7.47
C LYS A 254 20.67 12.77 -7.18
N MET A 255 21.20 12.24 -6.08
CA MET A 255 20.92 10.87 -5.63
C MET A 255 19.43 10.66 -5.33
N LEU A 256 18.76 11.63 -4.69
CA LEU A 256 17.32 11.61 -4.45
C LEU A 256 16.53 11.60 -5.76
N LEU A 257 16.88 12.48 -6.71
CA LEU A 257 16.24 12.51 -8.02
C LEU A 257 16.41 11.19 -8.78
N CYS A 258 17.60 10.58 -8.74
CA CYS A 258 17.85 9.25 -9.31
C CYS A 258 16.94 8.18 -8.66
N GLN A 259 16.81 8.20 -7.34
CA GLN A 259 15.93 7.27 -6.61
C GLN A 259 14.45 7.44 -7.00
N LEU A 260 13.97 8.68 -7.15
CA LEU A 260 12.61 8.98 -7.58
C LEU A 260 12.35 8.57 -9.04
N CYS A 261 13.35 8.74 -9.92
CA CYS A 261 13.30 8.30 -11.31
C CYS A 261 13.46 6.78 -11.47
N GLY A 262 13.70 6.03 -10.39
CA GLY A 262 13.95 4.59 -10.43
C GLY A 262 15.26 4.21 -11.15
N MET A 263 16.24 5.11 -11.16
CA MET A 263 17.58 4.90 -11.73
C MET A 263 18.56 4.42 -10.67
N GLU A 264 19.75 3.96 -11.10
CA GLU A 264 20.85 3.70 -10.19
C GLU A 264 21.30 5.00 -9.51
N ILE A 265 21.61 4.93 -8.21
CA ILE A 265 21.99 6.12 -7.43
C ILE A 265 23.36 6.59 -7.91
N SER A 266 23.39 7.76 -8.55
CA SER A 266 24.61 8.39 -9.08
C SER A 266 24.57 9.90 -8.88
N ASP A 267 25.75 10.48 -8.70
CA ASP A 267 26.00 11.92 -8.61
C ASP A 267 26.39 12.54 -9.97
N GLN A 268 26.69 11.71 -10.97
CA GLN A 268 27.18 12.19 -12.29
C GLN A 268 26.07 12.72 -13.21
N LEU A 269 24.87 12.96 -12.68
CA LEU A 269 23.72 13.43 -13.44
C LEU A 269 23.91 14.90 -13.85
N LYS A 270 23.59 15.24 -15.11
CA LYS A 270 23.48 16.63 -15.59
C LYS A 270 22.06 16.92 -16.02
N LEU A 271 21.47 18.01 -15.53
CA LEU A 271 20.14 18.47 -15.94
C LEU A 271 20.21 19.56 -17.00
N ALA A 272 19.15 19.70 -17.80
CA ALA A 272 19.05 20.72 -18.85
C ALA A 272 18.98 22.13 -18.26
N ASP A 273 18.26 22.29 -17.15
CA ASP A 273 18.00 23.59 -16.51
C ASP A 273 18.97 23.91 -15.36
N GLU A 274 20.18 23.33 -15.35
CA GLU A 274 21.21 23.65 -14.34
C GLU A 274 21.66 25.12 -14.43
N ASN A 275 21.50 25.77 -15.59
CA ASN A 275 21.80 27.18 -15.78
C ASN A 275 20.55 28.05 -15.57
N ILE A 276 20.42 28.58 -14.34
CA ILE A 276 19.27 29.38 -13.91
C ILE A 276 19.14 30.70 -14.70
N LYS A 277 20.23 31.22 -15.29
CA LYS A 277 20.26 32.50 -16.03
C LYS A 277 19.41 32.47 -17.32
N GLU A 278 19.10 31.30 -17.86
CA GLU A 278 18.34 31.12 -19.11
C GLU A 278 16.87 30.72 -18.90
N ILE A 279 16.43 30.55 -17.64
CA ILE A 279 15.04 30.16 -17.36
C ILE A 279 14.12 31.33 -17.73
N SER A 280 13.23 31.13 -18.70
CA SER A 280 12.22 32.13 -19.03
C SER A 280 11.21 32.29 -17.88
N TRP A 281 11.04 33.56 -17.47
CA TRP A 281 10.08 33.97 -16.44
C TRP A 281 8.86 34.51 -17.16
N ASP A 282 7.75 33.82 -17.03
CA ASP A 282 6.48 34.33 -17.53
C ASP A 282 5.97 35.33 -16.49
N ASP A 283 6.15 36.63 -16.78
CA ASP A 283 5.76 37.76 -15.92
C ASP A 283 4.24 37.82 -15.67
N GLY A 284 3.47 37.05 -16.44
CA GLY A 284 2.01 36.95 -16.38
C GLY A 284 1.49 35.82 -15.50
N VAL A 285 1.99 35.63 -14.28
CA VAL A 285 1.28 34.77 -13.31
C VAL A 285 0.12 35.56 -12.72
N GLN A 286 -0.88 35.88 -13.53
CA GLN A 286 -2.22 36.02 -12.98
C GLN A 286 -2.58 34.63 -12.49
N ALA A 287 -2.83 34.50 -11.19
CA ALA A 287 -3.68 33.41 -10.74
C ALA A 287 -4.96 33.58 -11.56
N ASP A 288 -5.13 32.79 -12.61
CA ASP A 288 -6.43 32.58 -13.24
C ASP A 288 -7.42 32.49 -12.08
N MET A 289 -8.56 33.16 -12.17
CA MET A 289 -9.61 33.01 -11.16
C MET A 289 -10.03 31.54 -11.17
N VAL A 290 -9.31 30.71 -10.43
CA VAL A 290 -9.57 29.29 -10.31
C VAL A 290 -10.92 29.22 -9.65
N ASN A 291 -11.90 28.67 -10.36
CA ASN A 291 -13.17 28.34 -9.74
C ASN A 291 -12.89 27.24 -8.71
N ILE A 292 -12.79 27.65 -7.44
CA ILE A 292 -12.37 26.79 -6.32
C ILE A 292 -13.29 25.58 -6.21
N ASP A 293 -14.58 25.75 -6.44
CA ASP A 293 -15.55 24.66 -6.32
C ASP A 293 -15.36 23.61 -7.43
N GLN A 294 -15.09 24.04 -8.67
CA GLN A 294 -14.72 23.10 -9.75
C GLN A 294 -13.39 22.40 -9.50
N ALA A 295 -12.41 23.10 -8.91
CA ALA A 295 -11.11 22.51 -8.56
C ALA A 295 -11.24 21.46 -7.45
N ILE A 296 -12.15 21.65 -6.48
CA ILE A 296 -12.44 20.67 -5.44
C ILE A 296 -13.11 19.43 -6.04
N GLU A 297 -14.05 19.58 -6.98
CA GLU A 297 -14.74 18.42 -7.58
C GLU A 297 -13.80 17.55 -8.43
N ASN A 298 -12.84 18.16 -9.12
CA ASN A 298 -11.88 17.44 -9.96
C ASN A 298 -10.75 16.75 -9.17
N ARG A 299 -10.69 16.94 -7.84
CA ARG A 299 -9.62 16.38 -7.02
C ARG A 299 -9.77 14.85 -6.82
N PRO A 300 -8.74 14.05 -7.14
CA PRO A 300 -8.76 12.60 -6.94
C PRO A 300 -9.06 12.16 -5.50
N GLU A 301 -8.63 12.93 -4.49
CA GLU A 301 -8.88 12.63 -3.08
C GLU A 301 -10.37 12.76 -2.72
N VAL A 302 -11.09 13.71 -3.32
CA VAL A 302 -12.54 13.89 -3.12
C VAL A 302 -13.31 12.73 -3.73
N HIS A 303 -12.93 12.29 -4.93
CA HIS A 303 -13.49 11.09 -5.54
C HIS A 303 -13.22 9.84 -4.69
N SER A 304 -11.98 9.68 -4.19
CA SER A 304 -11.60 8.56 -3.33
C SER A 304 -12.43 8.52 -2.04
N LEU A 305 -12.61 9.65 -1.36
CA LEU A 305 -13.43 9.74 -0.15
C LEU A 305 -14.91 9.54 -0.43
N THR A 306 -15.41 9.98 -1.59
CA THR A 306 -16.79 9.73 -2.02
C THR A 306 -17.03 8.23 -2.26
N LEU A 307 -16.09 7.53 -2.90
CA LEU A 307 -16.14 6.08 -3.07
C LEU A 307 -16.06 5.36 -1.72
N ALA A 308 -15.22 5.84 -0.80
CA ALA A 308 -15.17 5.32 0.56
C ALA A 308 -16.52 5.49 1.29
N GLU A 309 -17.16 6.66 1.23
CA GLU A 309 -18.51 6.86 1.79
C GLU A 309 -19.51 5.84 1.19
N ASN A 310 -19.47 5.62 -0.13
CA ASN A 310 -20.33 4.64 -0.80
C ASN A 310 -20.05 3.21 -0.35
N ILE A 311 -18.78 2.81 -0.16
CA ILE A 311 -18.41 1.51 0.42
C ILE A 311 -19.06 1.34 1.80
N TYR A 312 -18.98 2.35 2.66
CA TYR A 312 -19.56 2.27 4.00
C TYR A 312 -21.09 2.27 3.99
N LYS A 313 -21.74 3.02 3.08
CA LYS A 313 -23.19 2.89 2.82
C LYS A 313 -23.59 1.46 2.43
N LYS A 314 -22.77 0.77 1.63
CA LYS A 314 -23.03 -0.65 1.28
C LYS A 314 -22.73 -1.58 2.46
N LYS A 315 -21.74 -1.28 3.32
CA LYS A 315 -21.50 -2.01 4.58
C LYS A 315 -22.67 -1.89 5.55
N GLU A 316 -23.32 -0.72 5.62
CA GLU A 316 -24.57 -0.53 6.37
C GLU A 316 -25.66 -1.48 5.86
N LYS A 317 -25.83 -1.61 4.53
CA LYS A 317 -26.76 -2.59 3.94
C LYS A 317 -26.38 -4.04 4.27
N VAL A 318 -25.08 -4.37 4.31
CA VAL A 318 -24.61 -5.70 4.74
C VAL A 318 -24.96 -5.97 6.20
N ALA A 319 -24.82 -4.98 7.08
CA ALA A 319 -25.23 -5.10 8.47
C ALA A 319 -26.76 -5.24 8.60
N PHE A 320 -27.52 -4.50 7.80
CA PHE A 320 -28.99 -4.61 7.75
C PHE A 320 -29.46 -5.97 7.23
N ALA A 321 -28.72 -6.60 6.32
CA ALA A 321 -29.06 -7.92 5.80
C ALA A 321 -29.08 -9.02 6.89
N GLU A 322 -28.46 -8.78 8.05
CA GLU A 322 -28.49 -9.71 9.20
C GLU A 322 -29.86 -9.76 9.90
N TYR A 323 -30.79 -8.87 9.55
CA TYR A 323 -32.19 -8.94 9.96
C TYR A 323 -33.08 -9.73 8.99
N LEU A 324 -32.56 -10.03 7.80
CA LEU A 324 -33.34 -10.65 6.74
C LEU A 324 -33.08 -12.16 6.71
N PRO A 325 -34.09 -12.96 6.32
CA PRO A 325 -33.90 -14.39 6.18
C PRO A 325 -32.89 -14.70 5.07
N THR A 326 -32.17 -15.79 5.24
CA THR A 326 -31.28 -16.34 4.21
C THR A 326 -31.86 -17.65 3.70
N VAL A 327 -31.87 -17.83 2.38
CA VAL A 327 -32.40 -19.01 1.69
C VAL A 327 -31.31 -19.54 0.76
N GLY A 328 -30.94 -20.80 0.94
CA GLY A 328 -29.94 -21.48 0.11
C GLY A 328 -30.46 -22.82 -0.39
N LEU A 329 -30.10 -23.17 -1.62
CA LEU A 329 -30.20 -24.52 -2.15
C LEU A 329 -29.02 -25.33 -1.63
N THR A 330 -29.30 -26.50 -1.05
CA THR A 330 -28.28 -27.45 -0.62
C THR A 330 -28.48 -28.75 -1.38
N ALA A 331 -27.37 -29.32 -1.85
CA ALA A 331 -27.34 -30.66 -2.40
C ALA A 331 -26.10 -31.37 -1.88
N GLY A 332 -26.19 -32.66 -1.64
CA GLY A 332 -25.06 -33.42 -1.12
C GLY A 332 -25.13 -34.88 -1.50
N TYR A 333 -23.97 -35.50 -1.55
CA TYR A 333 -23.81 -36.95 -1.66
C TYR A 333 -22.83 -37.40 -0.58
N THR A 334 -23.30 -38.17 0.38
CA THR A 334 -22.52 -38.67 1.50
C THR A 334 -22.39 -40.18 1.40
N TRP A 335 -21.20 -40.72 1.60
CA TRP A 335 -20.93 -42.15 1.69
C TRP A 335 -20.27 -42.49 3.03
N THR A 336 -20.69 -43.60 3.64
CA THR A 336 -20.14 -44.04 4.92
C THR A 336 -19.73 -45.51 4.86
N ASN A 337 -18.77 -45.87 5.70
CA ASN A 337 -18.39 -47.26 6.00
C ASN A 337 -18.11 -47.38 7.50
N PRO A 338 -18.85 -48.19 8.27
CA PRO A 338 -19.99 -49.02 7.85
C PRO A 338 -21.20 -48.22 7.33
N SER A 339 -22.04 -48.83 6.49
CA SER A 339 -23.16 -48.14 5.83
C SER A 339 -24.37 -47.99 6.75
N ALA A 340 -24.73 -46.76 7.12
CA ALA A 340 -25.92 -46.49 7.93
C ALA A 340 -27.25 -46.81 7.21
N PHE A 341 -27.22 -47.05 5.90
CA PHE A 341 -28.41 -47.23 5.06
C PHE A 341 -28.57 -48.67 4.54
N ASP A 342 -27.70 -49.59 4.99
CA ASP A 342 -27.72 -51.01 4.63
C ASP A 342 -27.30 -51.88 5.81
N GLY A 343 -27.99 -51.72 6.95
CA GLY A 343 -27.79 -52.53 8.15
C GLY A 343 -26.40 -52.44 8.78
N LEU A 344 -25.68 -51.33 8.59
CA LEU A 344 -24.32 -51.11 9.12
C LEU A 344 -23.31 -52.17 8.67
N GLN A 345 -23.50 -52.71 7.46
CA GLN A 345 -22.51 -53.57 6.82
C GLN A 345 -21.26 -52.79 6.42
N TYR A 346 -20.10 -53.44 6.47
CA TYR A 346 -18.80 -52.91 6.05
C TYR A 346 -18.68 -52.79 4.53
N ARG A 347 -19.49 -51.93 3.93
CA ARG A 347 -19.48 -51.60 2.51
C ARG A 347 -19.67 -50.10 2.35
N PHE A 348 -18.88 -49.50 1.47
CA PHE A 348 -19.13 -48.13 1.08
C PHE A 348 -20.45 -48.04 0.31
N LYS A 349 -21.42 -47.35 0.91
CA LYS A 349 -22.71 -47.00 0.30
C LYS A 349 -23.03 -45.55 0.66
N GLY A 350 -23.70 -44.86 -0.25
CA GLY A 350 -24.00 -43.45 -0.10
C GLY A 350 -25.46 -43.11 -0.28
N MET A 351 -25.78 -41.88 0.12
CA MET A 351 -27.08 -41.26 0.04
C MET A 351 -26.89 -39.87 -0.56
N TRP A 352 -27.76 -39.49 -1.49
CA TRP A 352 -27.85 -38.11 -1.95
C TRP A 352 -29.02 -37.41 -1.26
N ASN A 353 -28.88 -36.10 -1.05
CA ASN A 353 -29.95 -35.22 -0.62
C ASN A 353 -29.97 -33.95 -1.46
N VAL A 354 -31.15 -33.39 -1.63
CA VAL A 354 -31.37 -32.06 -2.20
C VAL A 354 -32.44 -31.39 -1.35
N GLY A 355 -32.19 -30.16 -0.95
CA GLY A 355 -33.09 -29.41 -0.08
C GLY A 355 -32.92 -27.91 -0.23
N VAL A 356 -33.87 -27.18 0.35
CA VAL A 356 -33.79 -25.73 0.50
C VAL A 356 -33.71 -25.45 1.99
N LEU A 357 -32.68 -24.72 2.40
CA LEU A 357 -32.47 -24.30 3.77
C LEU A 357 -32.83 -22.82 3.89
N ALA A 358 -33.81 -22.50 4.73
CA ALA A 358 -34.16 -21.14 5.10
C ALA A 358 -33.79 -20.88 6.57
N THR A 359 -32.91 -19.93 6.81
CA THR A 359 -32.48 -19.52 8.16
C THR A 359 -33.02 -18.12 8.43
N VAL A 360 -33.94 -18.02 9.39
CA VAL A 360 -34.54 -16.75 9.85
C VAL A 360 -33.94 -16.38 11.19
N PRO A 361 -33.19 -15.27 11.30
CA PRO A 361 -32.66 -14.83 12.59
C PRO A 361 -33.80 -14.25 13.45
N LEU A 362 -34.01 -14.80 14.64
CA LEU A 362 -35.05 -14.34 15.59
C LEU A 362 -34.52 -13.30 16.60
N ASN A 363 -33.20 -13.06 16.62
CA ASN A 363 -32.54 -12.20 17.59
C ASN A 363 -32.39 -10.76 17.07
N PHE A 364 -33.38 -9.90 17.34
CA PHE A 364 -33.40 -8.51 16.87
C PHE A 364 -32.47 -7.57 17.67
N PHE A 365 -32.18 -7.88 18.94
CA PHE A 365 -31.40 -7.01 19.84
C PHE A 365 -29.91 -6.91 19.46
N THR A 366 -29.26 -8.04 19.20
CA THR A 366 -27.82 -8.09 18.87
C THR A 366 -27.52 -7.47 17.51
N SER A 367 -28.41 -7.65 16.53
CA SER A 367 -28.26 -7.07 15.19
C SER A 367 -28.45 -5.54 15.20
N SER A 368 -29.14 -4.97 16.20
CA SER A 368 -29.36 -3.52 16.36
C SER A 368 -28.11 -2.75 16.70
N ALA A 369 -27.30 -3.26 17.62
CA ALA A 369 -26.02 -2.63 17.92
C ALA A 369 -25.10 -2.57 16.68
N LYS A 370 -25.05 -3.67 15.92
CA LYS A 370 -24.19 -3.77 14.73
C LYS A 370 -24.64 -2.87 13.58
N TYR A 371 -25.95 -2.80 13.32
CA TYR A 371 -26.49 -1.90 12.30
C TYR A 371 -26.26 -0.43 12.67
N ASN A 372 -26.55 -0.06 13.92
CA ASN A 372 -26.32 1.31 14.39
C ASN A 372 -24.84 1.69 14.35
N ALA A 373 -23.93 0.75 14.66
CA ALA A 373 -22.49 0.96 14.50
C ALA A 373 -22.11 1.22 13.03
N ALA A 374 -22.56 0.38 12.09
CA ALA A 374 -22.28 0.58 10.65
C ALA A 374 -22.88 1.88 10.09
N ARG A 375 -24.04 2.30 10.60
CA ARG A 375 -24.65 3.59 10.28
C ARG A 375 -23.80 4.76 10.78
N SER A 376 -23.31 4.69 12.02
CA SER A 376 -22.39 5.69 12.57
C SER A 376 -21.07 5.74 11.79
N GLU A 377 -20.51 4.60 11.36
CA GLU A 377 -19.33 4.57 10.49
C GLU A 377 -19.58 5.30 9.16
N THR A 378 -20.77 5.15 8.57
CA THR A 378 -21.16 5.86 7.35
C THR A 378 -21.23 7.38 7.57
N VAL A 379 -21.77 7.81 8.71
CA VAL A 379 -21.79 9.23 9.10
C VAL A 379 -20.37 9.77 9.29
N ILE A 380 -19.48 9.01 9.94
CA ILE A 380 -18.06 9.37 10.08
C ILE A 380 -17.43 9.58 8.71
N LYS A 381 -17.64 8.68 7.75
CA LYS A 381 -17.07 8.82 6.40
C LYS A 381 -17.63 10.00 5.61
N ARG A 382 -18.88 10.38 5.84
CA ARG A 382 -19.44 11.61 5.28
C ARG A 382 -18.77 12.85 5.88
N LEU A 383 -18.63 12.90 7.20
CA LEU A 383 -17.98 14.02 7.88
C LEU A 383 -16.49 14.14 7.48
N GLU A 384 -15.78 13.03 7.32
CA GLU A 384 -14.42 13.01 6.79
C GLU A 384 -14.33 13.58 5.36
N LEU A 385 -15.32 13.29 4.49
CA LEU A 385 -15.42 13.87 3.15
C LEU A 385 -15.64 15.39 3.20
N ASP A 386 -16.55 15.85 4.06
CA ASP A 386 -16.84 17.28 4.21
C ASP A 386 -15.62 18.03 4.79
N GLU A 387 -14.97 17.49 5.82
CA GLU A 387 -13.72 18.03 6.39
C GLU A 387 -12.60 18.07 5.34
N ALA A 388 -12.46 17.02 4.51
CA ALA A 388 -11.46 16.99 3.45
C ALA A 388 -11.71 18.08 2.39
N LYS A 389 -12.97 18.33 2.01
CA LYS A 389 -13.31 19.43 1.09
C LYS A 389 -12.94 20.79 1.67
N GLU A 390 -13.20 21.02 2.96
CA GLU A 390 -12.79 22.24 3.66
C GLU A 390 -11.26 22.41 3.69
N LYS A 391 -10.52 21.32 3.99
CA LYS A 391 -9.05 21.33 3.98
C LYS A 391 -8.48 21.58 2.58
N ILE A 392 -9.06 21.00 1.54
CA ILE A 392 -8.64 21.23 0.15
C ILE A 392 -8.90 22.69 -0.24
N ARG A 393 -10.05 23.26 0.12
CA ARG A 393 -10.35 24.68 -0.08
C ARG A 393 -9.29 25.57 0.58
N LEU A 394 -8.95 25.28 1.83
CA LEU A 394 -7.89 26.01 2.55
C LEU A 394 -6.53 25.85 1.86
N GLN A 395 -6.18 24.63 1.42
CA GLN A 395 -4.93 24.36 0.72
C GLN A 395 -4.83 25.14 -0.59
N ILE A 396 -5.88 25.18 -1.41
CA ILE A 396 -5.92 25.95 -2.66
C ILE A 396 -5.68 27.44 -2.36
N ASN A 397 -6.40 28.01 -1.39
CA ASN A 397 -6.23 29.40 -0.98
C ASN A 397 -4.79 29.69 -0.51
N GLN A 398 -4.21 28.82 0.32
CA GLN A 398 -2.83 28.94 0.78
C GLN A 398 -1.84 28.90 -0.39
N SER A 399 -1.99 27.97 -1.33
CA SER A 399 -1.13 27.88 -2.51
C SER A 399 -1.23 29.14 -3.39
N THR A 400 -2.43 29.68 -3.58
CA THR A 400 -2.64 30.93 -4.33
C THR A 400 -1.97 32.14 -3.67
N TYR A 401 -2.08 32.27 -2.35
CA TYR A 401 -1.39 33.32 -1.60
C TYR A 401 0.13 33.16 -1.67
N LYS A 402 0.65 31.94 -1.50
CA LYS A 402 2.09 31.65 -1.62
C LYS A 402 2.64 31.96 -3.01
N LEU A 403 1.89 31.64 -4.06
CA LEU A 403 2.30 31.96 -5.43
C LEU A 403 2.38 33.48 -5.65
N THR A 404 1.38 34.21 -5.14
CA THR A 404 1.36 35.68 -5.21
C THR A 404 2.51 36.30 -4.41
N GLU A 405 2.82 35.74 -3.25
CA GLU A 405 3.95 36.15 -2.41
C GLU A 405 5.29 35.88 -3.10
N ALA A 406 5.49 34.68 -3.65
CA ALA A 406 6.69 34.30 -4.39
C ALA A 406 6.93 35.22 -5.61
N ALA A 407 5.87 35.57 -6.35
CA ALA A 407 5.96 36.51 -7.47
C ALA A 407 6.42 37.91 -7.03
N LYS A 408 5.90 38.41 -5.90
CA LYS A 408 6.34 39.69 -5.31
C LYS A 408 7.77 39.61 -4.78
N LYS A 409 8.16 38.49 -4.17
CA LYS A 409 9.51 38.23 -3.67
C LYS A 409 10.53 38.24 -4.81
N LEU A 410 10.22 37.59 -5.93
CA LEU A 410 11.06 37.61 -7.13
C LEU A 410 11.28 39.05 -7.64
N LYS A 411 10.21 39.82 -7.77
CA LYS A 411 10.30 41.24 -8.20
C LYS A 411 11.14 42.10 -7.24
N SER A 412 11.08 41.83 -5.94
CA SER A 412 11.92 42.52 -4.95
C SER A 412 13.38 42.07 -5.03
N ALA A 413 13.65 40.77 -5.19
CA ALA A 413 14.99 40.22 -5.34
C ALA A 413 15.70 40.77 -6.60
N GLN A 414 14.97 40.89 -7.72
CA GLN A 414 15.45 41.53 -8.95
C GLN A 414 15.84 43.01 -8.77
N LYS A 415 15.14 43.74 -7.89
CA LYS A 415 15.54 45.12 -7.56
C LYS A 415 16.71 45.18 -6.58
N ASN A 416 16.83 44.19 -5.71
CA ASN A 416 17.91 44.11 -4.73
C ASN A 416 19.25 43.78 -5.39
N ILE A 417 19.25 42.89 -6.38
CA ILE A 417 20.47 42.56 -7.15
C ILE A 417 21.00 43.79 -7.90
N GLU A 418 20.15 44.59 -8.55
CA GLU A 418 20.56 45.84 -9.21
C GLU A 418 21.24 46.81 -8.23
N LYS A 419 20.72 46.93 -7.00
CA LYS A 419 21.30 47.77 -5.95
C LYS A 419 22.57 47.18 -5.38
N ALA A 420 22.65 45.86 -5.23
CA ALA A 420 23.81 45.18 -4.70
C ALA A 420 24.98 45.22 -5.69
N ASP A 421 24.71 45.08 -6.99
CA ASP A 421 25.67 45.26 -8.08
C ASP A 421 26.27 46.67 -8.04
N GLU A 422 25.42 47.70 -7.93
CA GLU A 422 25.86 49.09 -7.89
C GLU A 422 26.64 49.42 -6.60
N ASN A 423 26.19 48.91 -5.45
CA ASN A 423 26.91 49.05 -4.19
C ASN A 423 28.30 48.39 -4.25
N LEU A 424 28.38 47.20 -4.85
CA LEU A 424 29.64 46.51 -5.03
C LEU A 424 30.57 47.28 -5.99
N ARG A 425 30.02 47.83 -7.07
CA ARG A 425 30.77 48.68 -8.01
C ARG A 425 31.37 49.90 -7.31
N TYR A 426 30.60 50.61 -6.48
CA TYR A 426 31.10 51.75 -5.71
C TYR A 426 32.16 51.36 -4.68
N ALA A 427 31.97 50.24 -3.98
CA ALA A 427 32.94 49.75 -3.00
C ALA A 427 34.28 49.37 -3.67
N ASN A 428 34.24 48.70 -4.83
CA ASN A 428 35.43 48.33 -5.59
C ASN A 428 36.19 49.56 -6.09
N VAL A 429 35.50 50.50 -6.74
CA VAL A 429 36.14 51.75 -7.22
C VAL A 429 36.70 52.55 -6.04
N GLY A 430 35.96 52.66 -4.94
CA GLY A 430 36.43 53.36 -3.75
C GLY A 430 37.65 52.71 -3.10
N PHE A 431 37.77 51.39 -3.16
CA PHE A 431 38.93 50.66 -2.68
C PHE A 431 40.15 50.84 -3.58
N GLU A 432 39.97 50.80 -4.90
CA GLU A 432 41.02 51.08 -5.89
C GLU A 432 41.57 52.50 -5.74
N GLU A 433 40.70 53.47 -5.43
CA GLU A 433 41.06 54.88 -5.17
C GLU A 433 41.52 55.13 -3.71
N GLY A 434 41.54 54.10 -2.85
CA GLY A 434 42.02 54.19 -1.47
C GLY A 434 41.11 54.96 -0.50
N VAL A 435 39.85 55.20 -0.86
CA VAL A 435 38.86 55.96 -0.07
C VAL A 435 37.85 55.07 0.69
N VAL A 436 37.88 53.75 0.46
CA VAL A 436 37.02 52.75 1.12
C VAL A 436 37.88 51.67 1.78
N ALA A 437 37.51 51.23 2.98
CA ALA A 437 38.26 50.21 3.71
C ALA A 437 38.02 48.79 3.12
N PRO A 438 39.00 47.87 3.22
CA PRO A 438 38.83 46.47 2.81
C PRO A 438 37.59 45.80 3.45
N SER A 439 37.27 46.15 4.70
CA SER A 439 36.10 45.65 5.42
C SER A 439 34.78 46.01 4.74
N ASP A 440 34.70 47.21 4.16
CA ASP A 440 33.49 47.69 3.48
C ASP A 440 33.31 46.99 2.12
N VAL A 441 34.41 46.68 1.43
CA VAL A 441 34.41 45.86 0.21
C VAL A 441 33.94 44.44 0.50
N LEU A 442 34.44 43.83 1.57
CA LEU A 442 33.99 42.50 2.01
C LEU A 442 32.49 42.50 2.38
N ALA A 443 32.03 43.56 3.05
CA ALA A 443 30.61 43.73 3.37
C ALA A 443 29.76 43.87 2.09
N ALA A 444 30.23 44.65 1.10
CA ALA A 444 29.56 44.81 -0.19
C ALA A 444 29.50 43.50 -0.97
N HIS A 445 30.59 42.71 -1.01
CA HIS A 445 30.59 41.38 -1.62
C HIS A 445 29.66 40.41 -0.91
N THR A 446 29.63 40.42 0.43
CA THR A 446 28.70 39.58 1.21
C THR A 446 27.25 39.93 0.86
N ALA A 447 26.92 41.22 0.76
CA ALA A 447 25.59 41.68 0.36
C ALA A 447 25.25 41.27 -1.09
N TRP A 448 26.22 41.34 -2.01
CA TRP A 448 26.07 40.93 -3.41
C TRP A 448 25.73 39.44 -3.55
N ILE A 449 26.43 38.58 -2.80
CA ILE A 449 26.20 37.12 -2.80
C ILE A 449 24.87 36.79 -2.19
N GLN A 450 24.53 37.45 -1.08
CA GLN A 450 23.24 37.26 -0.44
C GLN A 450 22.11 37.63 -1.39
N ALA A 451 22.21 38.75 -2.09
CA ALA A 451 21.22 39.17 -3.09
C ALA A 451 21.12 38.19 -4.29
N HIS A 452 22.24 37.67 -4.78
CA HIS A 452 22.25 36.67 -5.84
C HIS A 452 21.63 35.34 -5.39
N SER A 453 21.97 34.87 -4.19
CA SER A 453 21.39 33.67 -3.60
C SER A 453 19.88 33.81 -3.37
N GLU A 454 19.43 34.98 -2.89
CA GLU A 454 18.01 35.31 -2.72
C GLU A 454 17.25 35.36 -4.05
N LEU A 455 17.88 35.83 -5.14
CA LEU A 455 17.29 35.80 -6.47
C LEU A 455 17.09 34.34 -6.94
N ILE A 456 18.12 33.51 -6.80
CA ILE A 456 18.04 32.07 -7.12
C ILE A 456 16.92 31.40 -6.33
N ASP A 457 16.82 31.69 -5.03
CA ASP A 457 15.76 31.13 -4.19
C ASP A 457 14.37 31.63 -4.61
N ALA A 458 14.20 32.92 -4.87
CA ALA A 458 12.92 33.48 -5.29
C ALA A 458 12.45 32.93 -6.65
N GLN A 459 13.38 32.68 -7.56
CA GLN A 459 13.13 32.07 -8.87
C GLN A 459 12.61 30.63 -8.75
N ILE A 460 13.28 29.83 -7.94
CA ILE A 460 12.91 28.43 -7.71
C ILE A 460 11.62 28.34 -6.88
N ASP A 461 11.47 29.17 -5.85
CA ASP A 461 10.26 29.29 -5.04
C ASP A 461 9.03 29.55 -5.91
N LEU A 462 9.14 30.43 -6.93
CA LEU A 462 8.04 30.72 -7.84
C LEU A 462 7.62 29.49 -8.66
N LYS A 463 8.60 28.76 -9.22
CA LYS A 463 8.33 27.52 -9.99
C LYS A 463 7.69 26.46 -9.10
N LEU A 464 8.24 26.24 -7.90
CA LEU A 464 7.69 25.29 -6.94
C LEU A 464 6.27 25.69 -6.52
N CYS A 465 6.01 26.96 -6.21
CA CYS A 465 4.66 27.44 -5.86
C CYS A 465 3.64 27.21 -6.98
N ARG A 466 4.07 27.32 -8.25
CA ARG A 466 3.21 26.99 -9.40
C ARG A 466 2.92 25.49 -9.45
N VAL A 467 3.93 24.63 -9.29
CA VAL A 467 3.75 23.17 -9.21
C VAL A 467 2.85 22.77 -8.02
N TYR A 468 3.02 23.41 -6.85
CA TYR A 468 2.14 23.23 -5.69
C TYR A 468 0.69 23.64 -5.99
N LEU A 469 0.48 24.74 -6.69
CA LEU A 469 -0.86 25.19 -7.06
C LEU A 469 -1.50 24.24 -8.09
N ASP A 470 -0.76 23.82 -9.11
CA ASP A 470 -1.25 22.87 -10.13
C ASP A 470 -1.66 21.53 -9.50
N LYS A 471 -0.86 21.01 -8.57
CA LYS A 471 -1.25 19.87 -7.73
C LYS A 471 -2.47 20.21 -6.87
N ALA A 472 -2.50 21.41 -6.28
CA ALA A 472 -3.57 21.82 -5.37
C ALA A 472 -4.95 21.89 -6.05
N ILE A 473 -4.99 22.24 -7.34
CA ILE A 473 -6.22 22.34 -8.14
C ILE A 473 -6.56 21.05 -8.89
N GLY A 474 -5.75 20.00 -8.75
CA GLY A 474 -5.97 18.71 -9.42
C GLY A 474 -5.71 18.75 -10.93
N ARG A 475 -4.95 19.73 -11.44
CA ARG A 475 -4.57 19.77 -12.86
C ARG A 475 -3.54 18.67 -13.11
N LYS A 476 -3.74 17.88 -14.16
CA LYS A 476 -2.76 16.85 -14.54
C LYS A 476 -1.43 17.53 -14.86
N LEU A 477 -0.37 17.14 -14.15
CA LEU A 477 1.00 17.63 -14.36
C LEU A 477 1.61 17.15 -15.70
N MET A 478 0.91 16.25 -16.40
CA MET A 478 1.14 15.88 -17.80
C MET A 478 -0.19 15.52 -18.49
N GLU A 479 -0.36 15.92 -19.76
CA GLU A 479 -1.32 15.29 -20.67
C GLU A 479 -0.81 13.89 -21.05
N VAL A 480 -0.84 12.95 -20.10
CA VAL A 480 -0.55 11.55 -20.45
C VAL A 480 -1.78 11.03 -21.19
N ASN A 481 -1.67 10.96 -22.52
CA ASN A 481 -2.45 10.01 -23.31
C ASN A 481 -2.00 8.61 -22.87
N ILE A 482 -2.67 8.07 -21.85
CA ILE A 482 -2.44 6.71 -21.38
C ILE A 482 -2.99 5.79 -22.48
N HIS A 483 -2.15 5.49 -23.49
CA HIS A 483 -2.42 4.34 -24.33
C HIS A 483 -2.30 3.09 -23.44
N PRO A 484 -3.33 2.21 -23.40
CA PRO A 484 -3.27 0.99 -22.63
C PRO A 484 -2.32 0.02 -23.33
N ALA A 485 -1.02 0.20 -23.10
CA ALA A 485 0.05 -0.66 -23.59
C ALA A 485 0.86 -1.19 -22.40
N LEU A 486 0.18 -1.73 -21.39
CA LEU A 486 0.78 -2.71 -20.49
C LEU A 486 0.07 -4.04 -20.74
N GLY A 487 0.90 -4.99 -21.16
CA GLY A 487 0.51 -6.13 -21.97
C GLY A 487 -0.42 -7.09 -21.24
N LYS A 488 -1.40 -7.56 -22.02
CA LYS A 488 -1.86 -8.95 -21.93
C LYS A 488 -0.64 -9.86 -22.03
N LYS A 489 -0.19 -10.43 -20.92
CA LYS A 489 0.42 -11.75 -20.87
C LYS A 489 -0.16 -12.50 -19.69
#